data_AF-A0A932XEP4-F1
#
_entry.id   AF-A0A932XEP4-F1
#
_cell.length_a   1.000
_cell.length_b   1.000
_cell.length_c   1.000
_cell.angle_alpha   90.00
_cell.angle_beta   90.00
_cell.angle_gamma   90.00
#
_symmetry.space_group_name_H-M   'P 1'
#
loop_
_entity.id
_entity.type
_entity.pdbx_description
1 polymer ?
#
loop_
_entity_poly.entity_id
_entity_poly.type
_entity_poly.pdbx_seq_one_letter_code
_entity_poly.pdbx_strand_id
1 'polypeptide(L)'
;RQLEQLGVRVVLGRAYDAALARRDAPDAVVVATGVTPLIPDLPGVDLPHVVTAFDVLAGRVDVGRRVAIIGARGTGCDTALYLSEQQATDPQAAVFLAGWGAVGPDRAVAMAYSRRPIALMRRGDRVADDIGRTVRWILLEELGHAGIEVLTGVEYEEITPEGVRVRVGDESRLVPADTVILATGGISNNGLAAELEAVVPEVHLIGDAKKIRDAVDAIYEAAIVGRAI
;
A
#
# COMPACT_ATOMS: atom_id res chain seq x y z
N ARG A 1 -21.80 4.52 -10.43
CA ARG A 1 -22.99 5.25 -10.96
C ARG A 1 -23.89 5.89 -9.89
N GLN A 2 -23.71 5.65 -8.59
CA GLN A 2 -24.54 6.29 -7.54
C GLN A 2 -24.38 7.82 -7.47
N LEU A 3 -23.14 8.34 -7.53
CA LEU A 3 -22.89 9.79 -7.50
C LEU A 3 -23.61 10.54 -8.62
N GLU A 4 -23.60 9.98 -9.83
CA GLU A 4 -24.30 10.52 -11.00
C GLU A 4 -25.82 10.50 -10.81
N GLN A 5 -26.38 9.38 -10.30
CA GLN A 5 -27.82 9.25 -10.03
C GLN A 5 -28.33 10.26 -9.00
N LEU A 6 -27.48 10.62 -8.04
CA LEU A 6 -27.78 11.60 -6.99
C LEU A 6 -27.46 13.04 -7.41
N GLY A 7 -26.98 13.26 -8.64
CA GLY A 7 -26.59 14.59 -9.12
C GLY A 7 -25.39 15.19 -8.38
N VAL A 8 -24.56 14.36 -7.75
CA VAL A 8 -23.36 14.82 -7.03
C VAL A 8 -22.35 15.37 -8.04
N ARG A 9 -21.99 16.64 -7.88
CA ARG A 9 -20.96 17.28 -8.69
C ARG A 9 -19.58 16.74 -8.31
N VAL A 10 -18.96 15.98 -9.21
CA VAL A 10 -17.60 15.46 -9.03
C VAL A 10 -16.59 16.37 -9.74
N VAL A 11 -15.59 16.84 -9.01
CA VAL A 11 -14.47 17.65 -9.54
C VAL A 11 -13.16 16.93 -9.25
N LEU A 12 -12.48 16.46 -10.29
CA LEU A 12 -11.20 15.77 -10.21
C LEU A 12 -10.03 16.71 -10.60
N GLY A 13 -8.81 16.33 -10.26
CA GLY A 13 -7.60 17.09 -10.62
C GLY A 13 -7.51 18.46 -9.93
N ARG A 14 -8.24 18.66 -8.83
CA ARG A 14 -8.32 19.93 -8.11
C ARG A 14 -8.09 19.71 -6.62
N ALA A 15 -6.99 20.24 -6.11
CA ALA A 15 -6.76 20.34 -4.67
C ALA A 15 -7.77 21.32 -4.05
N TYR A 16 -8.26 20.99 -2.85
CA TYR A 16 -9.14 21.87 -2.07
C TYR A 16 -8.34 22.55 -0.95
N ASP A 17 -8.56 23.84 -0.77
CA ASP A 17 -7.85 24.67 0.21
C ASP A 17 -8.80 25.73 0.82
N ALA A 18 -8.32 26.46 1.82
CA ALA A 18 -9.10 27.51 2.49
C ALA A 18 -9.52 28.66 1.56
N ALA A 19 -8.77 28.94 0.48
CA ALA A 19 -9.14 29.99 -0.47
C ALA A 19 -10.31 29.55 -1.36
N LEU A 20 -10.32 28.29 -1.80
CA LEU A 20 -11.46 27.71 -2.51
C LEU A 20 -12.69 27.63 -1.58
N ALA A 21 -12.50 27.23 -0.33
CA ALA A 21 -13.59 27.18 0.65
C ALA A 21 -14.26 28.54 0.86
N ARG A 22 -13.48 29.62 1.02
CA ARG A 22 -14.03 30.99 1.11
C ARG A 22 -14.83 31.41 -0.11
N ARG A 23 -14.38 31.03 -1.31
CA ARG A 23 -15.08 31.38 -2.57
C ARG A 23 -16.35 30.55 -2.74
N ASP A 24 -16.26 29.25 -2.45
CA ASP A 24 -17.37 28.32 -2.64
C ASP A 24 -18.44 28.48 -1.54
N ALA A 25 -18.05 29.05 -0.39
CA ALA A 25 -18.90 29.38 0.76
C ALA A 25 -19.87 28.25 1.15
N PRO A 26 -19.37 27.03 1.42
CA PRO A 26 -20.23 25.90 1.79
C PRO A 26 -20.80 26.08 3.20
N ASP A 27 -22.01 25.57 3.42
CA ASP A 27 -22.61 25.52 4.76
C ASP A 27 -21.84 24.56 5.68
N ALA A 28 -21.38 23.43 5.12
CA ALA A 28 -20.56 22.43 5.82
C ALA A 28 -19.52 21.82 4.88
N VAL A 29 -18.37 21.39 5.43
CA VAL A 29 -17.34 20.63 4.72
C VAL A 29 -17.03 19.32 5.44
N VAL A 30 -16.98 18.23 4.67
CA VAL A 30 -16.53 16.92 5.13
C VAL A 30 -15.12 16.65 4.57
N VAL A 31 -14.15 16.55 5.47
CA VAL A 31 -12.73 16.29 5.17
C VAL A 31 -12.47 14.79 5.25
N ALA A 32 -12.23 14.17 4.10
CA ALA A 32 -11.95 12.75 3.93
C ALA A 32 -10.63 12.52 3.16
N THR A 33 -9.59 13.26 3.53
CA THR A 33 -8.28 13.37 2.84
C THR A 33 -7.34 12.18 3.00
N GLY A 34 -7.79 11.10 3.65
CA GLY A 34 -7.05 9.85 3.81
C GLY A 34 -5.73 10.00 4.58
N VAL A 35 -4.70 9.32 4.08
CA VAL A 35 -3.36 9.28 4.68
C VAL A 35 -2.28 9.74 3.70
N THR A 36 -1.14 10.16 4.24
CA THR A 36 0.12 10.28 3.50
C THR A 36 1.07 9.13 3.88
N PRO A 37 2.01 8.72 3.00
CA PRO A 37 2.97 7.68 3.34
C PRO A 37 3.83 8.04 4.56
N LEU A 38 4.04 7.08 5.46
CA LEU A 38 4.97 7.24 6.59
C LEU A 38 6.40 6.98 6.11
N ILE A 39 7.23 8.02 6.04
CA ILE A 39 8.66 7.87 5.75
C ILE A 39 9.41 7.59 7.06
N PRO A 40 10.09 6.45 7.22
CA PRO A 40 10.83 6.14 8.44
C PRO A 40 12.10 6.97 8.55
N ASP A 41 12.53 7.26 9.77
CA ASP A 41 13.87 7.75 10.04
C ASP A 41 14.88 6.60 9.87
N LEU A 42 15.48 6.52 8.69
CA LEU A 42 16.44 5.49 8.29
C LEU A 42 17.50 6.13 7.38
N PRO A 43 18.81 5.95 7.65
CA PRO A 43 19.84 6.47 6.77
C PRO A 43 19.66 5.99 5.32
N GLY A 44 19.77 6.90 4.36
CA GLY A 44 19.59 6.62 2.93
C GLY A 44 18.13 6.56 2.45
N VAL A 45 17.14 6.90 3.28
CA VAL A 45 15.72 6.91 2.90
C VAL A 45 15.40 7.86 1.74
N ASP A 46 16.19 8.91 1.55
CA ASP A 46 16.00 9.89 0.47
C ASP A 46 16.75 9.52 -0.84
N LEU A 47 17.35 8.33 -0.92
CA LEU A 47 18.01 7.88 -2.15
C LEU A 47 16.99 7.73 -3.29
N PRO A 48 17.37 8.02 -4.56
CA PRO A 48 16.44 8.14 -5.68
C PRO A 48 15.71 6.83 -6.07
N HIS A 49 16.20 5.68 -5.59
CA HIS A 49 15.60 4.37 -5.82
C HIS A 49 14.70 3.92 -4.66
N VAL A 50 14.49 4.77 -3.66
CA VAL A 50 13.54 4.57 -2.57
C VAL A 50 12.20 5.20 -2.97
N VAL A 51 11.15 4.38 -2.97
CA VAL A 51 9.80 4.78 -3.37
C VAL A 51 8.79 4.29 -2.33
N THR A 52 7.57 4.83 -2.37
CA THR A 52 6.50 4.38 -1.46
C THR A 52 5.65 3.30 -2.11
N ALA A 53 5.09 2.39 -1.31
CA ALA A 53 4.10 1.42 -1.81
C ALA A 53 2.88 2.12 -2.46
N PHE A 54 2.55 3.33 -2.00
CA PHE A 54 1.47 4.15 -2.58
C PHE A 54 1.76 4.54 -4.02
N ASP A 55 2.98 4.96 -4.33
CA ASP A 55 3.37 5.35 -5.68
C ASP A 55 3.50 4.14 -6.61
N VAL A 56 3.98 3.00 -6.08
CA VAL A 56 4.07 1.74 -6.82
C VAL A 56 2.69 1.22 -7.19
N LEU A 57 1.77 1.09 -6.22
CA LEU A 57 0.41 0.61 -6.46
C LEU A 57 -0.43 1.59 -7.30
N ALA A 58 -0.12 2.88 -7.25
CA ALA A 58 -0.74 3.89 -8.12
C ALA A 58 -0.13 3.94 -9.54
N GLY A 59 0.92 3.15 -9.83
CA GLY A 59 1.58 3.13 -11.13
C GLY A 59 2.31 4.44 -11.47
N ARG A 60 2.76 5.18 -10.46
CA ARG A 60 3.46 6.48 -10.64
C ARG A 60 4.96 6.35 -10.83
N VAL A 61 5.52 5.19 -10.49
CA VAL A 61 6.96 4.92 -10.53
C VAL A 61 7.23 3.56 -11.17
N ASP A 62 8.31 3.49 -11.94
CA ASP A 62 8.81 2.22 -12.45
C ASP A 62 9.61 1.48 -11.36
N VAL A 63 9.43 0.17 -11.28
CA VAL A 63 10.11 -0.68 -10.29
C VAL A 63 11.13 -1.57 -10.99
N GLY A 64 12.39 -1.49 -10.53
CA GLY A 64 13.52 -2.26 -11.03
C GLY A 64 13.39 -3.78 -10.85
N ARG A 65 14.44 -4.51 -11.22
CA ARG A 65 14.40 -5.97 -11.29
C ARG A 65 14.46 -6.62 -9.90
N ARG A 66 15.33 -6.16 -9.00
CA ARG A 66 15.43 -6.66 -7.61
C ARG A 66 14.74 -5.68 -6.68
N VAL A 67 13.87 -6.17 -5.81
CA VAL A 67 13.04 -5.32 -4.96
C VAL A 67 13.23 -5.72 -3.50
N ALA A 68 13.43 -4.71 -2.65
CA ALA A 68 13.34 -4.85 -1.20
C ALA A 68 12.14 -4.05 -0.69
N ILE A 69 11.25 -4.68 0.07
CA ILE A 69 10.06 -4.05 0.64
C ILE A 69 10.23 -3.96 2.15
N ILE A 70 10.27 -2.73 2.67
CA ILE A 70 10.34 -2.42 4.10
C ILE A 70 8.91 -2.34 4.64
N GLY A 71 8.48 -3.40 5.33
CA GLY A 71 7.15 -3.54 5.92
C GLY A 71 6.40 -4.74 5.34
N ALA A 72 6.12 -5.75 6.17
CA ALA A 72 5.39 -6.97 5.80
C ALA A 72 3.99 -7.06 6.43
N ARG A 73 3.30 -5.92 6.51
CA ARG A 73 1.86 -5.86 6.81
C ARG A 73 1.06 -5.99 5.50
N GLY A 74 -0.26 -5.89 5.55
CA GLY A 74 -1.15 -6.04 4.38
C GLY A 74 -0.64 -5.33 3.13
N THR A 75 -0.41 -4.01 3.20
CA THR A 75 0.09 -3.21 2.07
C THR A 75 1.40 -3.72 1.48
N GLY A 76 2.34 -4.20 2.31
CA GLY A 76 3.60 -4.75 1.83
C GLY A 76 3.42 -6.09 1.12
N CYS A 77 2.52 -6.93 1.63
CA CYS A 77 2.17 -8.21 1.00
C CYS A 77 1.47 -7.98 -0.35
N ASP A 78 0.48 -7.09 -0.40
CA ASP A 78 -0.22 -6.73 -1.62
C ASP A 78 0.73 -6.11 -2.66
N THR A 79 1.68 -5.29 -2.22
CA THR A 79 2.71 -4.73 -3.12
C THR A 79 3.63 -5.81 -3.66
N ALA A 80 4.04 -6.78 -2.83
CA ALA A 80 4.87 -7.90 -3.27
C ALA A 80 4.15 -8.76 -4.32
N LEU A 81 2.87 -9.09 -4.07
CA LEU A 81 2.04 -9.88 -4.99
C LEU A 81 1.71 -9.11 -6.27
N TYR A 82 1.35 -7.84 -6.16
CA TYR A 82 1.14 -6.98 -7.32
C TYR A 82 2.35 -6.99 -8.25
N LEU A 83 3.56 -6.84 -7.70
CA LEU A 83 4.80 -6.86 -8.48
C LEU A 83 5.15 -8.26 -9.01
N SER A 84 4.79 -9.33 -8.31
CA SER A 84 5.03 -10.69 -8.79
C SER A 84 4.07 -11.02 -9.94
N GLU A 85 2.82 -10.57 -9.92
CA GLU A 85 1.86 -10.78 -11.01
C GLU A 85 2.19 -10.00 -12.28
N GLN A 86 2.91 -8.87 -12.16
CA GLN A 86 3.39 -8.13 -13.33
C GLN A 86 4.31 -9.01 -14.19
N GLN A 87 4.07 -9.05 -15.50
CA GLN A 87 4.87 -9.81 -16.46
C GLN A 87 4.87 -11.34 -16.22
N ALA A 88 3.86 -11.84 -15.50
CA ALA A 88 3.61 -13.27 -15.37
C ALA A 88 3.17 -13.92 -16.70
N THR A 89 3.17 -15.25 -16.74
CA THR A 89 2.65 -15.98 -17.90
C THR A 89 1.15 -15.77 -18.01
N ASP A 90 0.63 -15.72 -19.24
CA ASP A 90 -0.80 -15.72 -19.49
C ASP A 90 -1.48 -16.89 -18.73
N PRO A 91 -2.47 -16.61 -17.87
CA PRO A 91 -3.18 -17.64 -17.11
C PRO A 91 -3.81 -18.72 -17.97
N GLN A 92 -4.27 -18.39 -19.19
CA GLN A 92 -4.85 -19.39 -20.09
C GLN A 92 -3.79 -20.37 -20.59
N ALA A 93 -2.58 -19.90 -20.89
CA ALA A 93 -1.45 -20.76 -21.24
C ALA A 93 -1.08 -21.71 -20.08
N ALA A 94 -1.08 -21.23 -18.84
CA ALA A 94 -0.80 -22.08 -17.66
C ALA A 94 -1.86 -23.19 -17.50
N VAL A 95 -3.15 -22.83 -17.59
CA VAL A 95 -4.27 -23.80 -17.53
C VAL A 95 -4.20 -24.81 -18.67
N PHE A 96 -3.92 -24.34 -19.90
CA PHE A 96 -3.77 -25.22 -21.07
C PHE A 96 -2.68 -26.26 -20.83
N LEU A 97 -1.48 -25.84 -20.41
CA LEU A 97 -0.36 -26.76 -20.19
C LEU A 97 -0.64 -27.78 -19.08
N ALA A 98 -1.33 -27.36 -18.02
CA ALA A 98 -1.77 -28.26 -16.95
C ALA A 98 -2.81 -29.28 -17.44
N GLY A 99 -3.80 -28.83 -18.22
CA GLY A 99 -4.85 -29.69 -18.77
C GLY A 99 -4.33 -30.79 -19.71
N TRP A 100 -3.21 -30.52 -20.38
CA TRP A 100 -2.51 -31.52 -21.22
C TRP A 100 -1.43 -32.33 -20.48
N GLY A 101 -1.26 -32.12 -19.18
CA GLY A 101 -0.26 -32.83 -18.37
C GLY A 101 1.19 -32.45 -18.69
N ALA A 102 1.43 -31.36 -19.43
CA ALA A 102 2.77 -30.88 -19.75
C ALA A 102 3.47 -30.27 -18.52
N VAL A 103 2.67 -29.77 -17.56
CA VAL A 103 3.13 -29.31 -16.25
C VAL A 103 2.17 -29.82 -15.17
N GLY A 104 2.68 -30.03 -13.96
CA GLY A 104 1.84 -30.31 -12.79
C GLY A 104 1.14 -29.04 -12.26
N PRO A 105 0.12 -29.20 -11.40
CA PRO A 105 -0.68 -28.08 -10.87
C PRO A 105 0.17 -27.02 -10.17
N ASP A 106 1.11 -27.42 -9.31
CA ASP A 106 1.98 -26.49 -8.56
C ASP A 106 2.81 -25.61 -9.51
N ARG A 107 3.30 -26.20 -10.59
CA ARG A 107 4.07 -25.47 -11.61
C ARG A 107 3.17 -24.55 -12.43
N ALA A 108 1.92 -24.92 -12.69
CA ALA A 108 0.96 -24.06 -13.37
C ALA A 108 0.59 -22.83 -12.52
N VAL A 109 0.43 -23.00 -11.20
CA VAL A 109 0.21 -21.88 -10.27
C VAL A 109 1.43 -20.95 -10.25
N ALA A 110 2.64 -21.49 -10.14
CA ALA A 110 3.86 -20.68 -10.15
C ALA A 110 4.06 -19.88 -11.45
N MET A 111 3.43 -20.27 -12.57
CA MET A 111 3.49 -19.52 -13.83
C MET A 111 2.65 -18.24 -13.82
N ALA A 112 1.69 -18.12 -12.88
CA ALA A 112 0.92 -16.90 -12.64
C ALA A 112 1.74 -15.80 -11.96
N TYR A 113 2.99 -16.09 -11.62
CA TYR A 113 3.93 -15.15 -11.01
C TYR A 113 5.19 -15.01 -11.86
N SER A 114 5.71 -13.80 -11.91
CA SER A 114 7.01 -13.47 -12.47
C SER A 114 8.11 -13.93 -11.52
N ARG A 115 9.30 -14.17 -12.09
CA ARG A 115 10.49 -14.55 -11.31
C ARG A 115 11.29 -13.34 -10.81
N ARG A 116 10.61 -12.23 -10.55
CA ARG A 116 11.22 -11.02 -10.01
C ARG A 116 11.72 -11.32 -8.58
N PRO A 117 13.02 -11.12 -8.27
CA PRO A 117 13.49 -11.27 -6.90
C PRO A 117 12.90 -10.18 -6.01
N ILE A 118 12.10 -10.57 -5.02
CA ILE A 118 11.45 -9.67 -4.07
C ILE A 118 11.74 -10.17 -2.65
N ALA A 119 12.33 -9.31 -1.83
CA ALA A 119 12.50 -9.53 -0.40
C ALA A 119 11.49 -8.66 0.38
N LEU A 120 10.60 -9.30 1.14
CA LEU A 120 9.59 -8.68 1.98
C LEU A 120 10.03 -8.73 3.45
N MET A 121 10.28 -7.57 4.05
CA MET A 121 11.01 -7.47 5.31
C MET A 121 10.17 -6.83 6.43
N ARG A 122 10.39 -7.26 7.67
CA ARG A 122 9.67 -6.76 8.84
C ARG A 122 10.46 -6.91 10.14
N ARG A 123 10.37 -5.91 11.02
CA ARG A 123 10.91 -5.93 12.39
C ARG A 123 10.23 -6.97 13.28
N GLY A 124 8.90 -7.02 13.28
CA GLY A 124 8.14 -8.04 14.02
C GLY A 124 8.30 -9.46 13.46
N ASP A 125 7.82 -10.42 14.23
CA ASP A 125 7.89 -11.87 14.00
C ASP A 125 6.79 -12.42 13.06
N ARG A 126 5.72 -11.65 12.81
CA ARG A 126 4.54 -12.10 12.07
C ARG A 126 4.33 -11.30 10.80
N VAL A 127 4.17 -11.94 9.65
CA VAL A 127 3.73 -11.29 8.41
C VAL A 127 2.20 -11.15 8.37
N ALA A 128 1.70 -10.09 7.74
CA ALA A 128 0.28 -9.84 7.51
C ALA A 128 -0.57 -9.96 8.79
N ASP A 129 -0.08 -9.46 9.92
CA ASP A 129 -0.75 -9.58 11.21
C ASP A 129 -1.97 -8.66 11.37
N ASP A 130 -2.13 -7.71 10.44
CA ASP A 130 -3.28 -6.84 10.29
C ASP A 130 -4.34 -7.36 9.32
N ILE A 131 -4.10 -8.53 8.73
CA ILE A 131 -5.06 -9.21 7.86
C ILE A 131 -5.94 -10.15 8.69
N GLY A 132 -7.25 -10.12 8.42
CA GLY A 132 -8.23 -10.99 9.06
C GLY A 132 -7.86 -12.47 8.96
N ARG A 133 -8.07 -13.22 10.05
CA ARG A 133 -7.62 -14.62 10.21
C ARG A 133 -8.05 -15.55 9.06
N THR A 134 -9.25 -15.35 8.53
CA THR A 134 -9.85 -16.19 7.48
C THR A 134 -9.20 -16.00 6.11
N VAL A 135 -8.51 -14.88 5.89
CA VAL A 135 -7.89 -14.52 4.60
C VAL A 135 -6.37 -14.54 4.70
N ARG A 136 -5.81 -14.31 5.89
CA ARG A 136 -4.36 -14.25 6.12
C ARG A 136 -3.62 -15.49 5.63
N TRP A 137 -4.18 -16.69 5.82
CA TRP A 137 -3.51 -17.92 5.38
C TRP A 137 -3.38 -18.00 3.85
N ILE A 138 -4.42 -17.56 3.12
CA ILE A 138 -4.43 -17.48 1.65
C ILE A 138 -3.31 -16.54 1.20
N LEU A 139 -3.24 -15.36 1.81
CA LEU A 139 -2.20 -14.38 1.49
C LEU A 139 -0.78 -14.94 1.71
N LEU A 140 -0.56 -15.68 2.79
CA LEU A 140 0.75 -16.31 3.05
C LEU A 140 1.08 -17.41 2.04
N GLU A 141 0.08 -18.17 1.59
CA GLU A 141 0.23 -19.20 0.57
C GLU A 141 0.58 -18.58 -0.79
N GLU A 142 -0.08 -17.49 -1.18
CA GLU A 142 0.21 -16.76 -2.42
C GLU A 142 1.62 -16.16 -2.42
N LEU A 143 2.08 -15.59 -1.29
CA LEU A 143 3.46 -15.13 -1.15
C LEU A 143 4.47 -16.28 -1.35
N GLY A 144 4.13 -17.48 -0.86
CA GLY A 144 4.91 -18.70 -1.07
C GLY A 144 4.94 -19.15 -2.53
N HIS A 145 3.78 -19.19 -3.19
CA HIS A 145 3.66 -19.51 -4.62
C HIS A 145 4.42 -18.53 -5.52
N ALA A 146 4.40 -17.25 -5.17
CA ALA A 146 5.16 -16.20 -5.84
C ALA A 146 6.68 -16.25 -5.55
N GLY A 147 7.13 -17.10 -4.62
CA GLY A 147 8.55 -17.24 -4.28
C GLY A 147 9.14 -16.00 -3.61
N ILE A 148 8.33 -15.24 -2.88
CA ILE A 148 8.77 -14.02 -2.17
C ILE A 148 9.65 -14.42 -0.98
N GLU A 149 10.87 -13.86 -0.89
CA GLU A 149 11.72 -14.04 0.28
C GLU A 149 11.16 -13.22 1.44
N VAL A 150 10.76 -13.88 2.52
CA VAL A 150 10.21 -13.20 3.70
C VAL A 150 11.23 -13.16 4.81
N LEU A 151 11.52 -11.96 5.34
CA LEU A 151 12.44 -11.73 6.44
C LEU A 151 11.73 -11.05 7.60
N THR A 152 11.63 -11.76 8.72
CA THR A 152 11.07 -11.28 9.99
C THR A 152 12.17 -11.06 11.01
N GLY A 153 11.91 -10.27 12.06
CA GLY A 153 12.92 -10.01 13.09
C GLY A 153 14.09 -9.16 12.59
N VAL A 154 13.91 -8.41 11.49
CA VAL A 154 14.99 -7.62 10.90
C VAL A 154 15.15 -6.29 11.64
N GLU A 155 16.37 -5.87 11.87
CA GLU A 155 16.70 -4.48 12.22
C GLU A 155 17.28 -3.80 10.97
N TYR A 156 16.67 -2.68 10.55
CA TYR A 156 17.15 -1.91 9.41
C TYR A 156 18.31 -1.00 9.86
N GLU A 157 19.47 -1.15 9.24
CA GLU A 157 20.67 -0.34 9.56
C GLU A 157 20.73 0.91 8.67
N GLU A 158 20.66 0.72 7.34
CA GLU A 158 20.71 1.78 6.33
C GLU A 158 20.17 1.28 4.99
N ILE A 159 19.76 2.22 4.13
CA ILE A 159 19.58 2.00 2.70
C ILE A 159 20.84 2.50 1.98
N THR A 160 21.45 1.65 1.17
CA THR A 160 22.63 1.98 0.35
C THR A 160 22.25 2.00 -1.13
N PRO A 161 23.11 2.50 -2.04
CA PRO A 161 22.86 2.40 -3.48
C PRO A 161 22.67 0.97 -4.02
N GLU A 162 23.14 -0.05 -3.28
CA GLU A 162 23.07 -1.46 -3.66
C GLU A 162 21.86 -2.21 -3.07
N GLY A 163 21.15 -1.63 -2.10
CA GLY A 163 20.00 -2.25 -1.44
C GLY A 163 19.81 -1.83 0.01
N VAL A 164 19.31 -2.73 0.85
CA VAL A 164 19.03 -2.45 2.28
C VAL A 164 19.96 -3.28 3.15
N ARG A 165 20.72 -2.63 4.02
CA ARG A 165 21.51 -3.32 5.04
C ARG A 165 20.63 -3.61 6.24
N VAL A 166 20.56 -4.89 6.62
CA VAL A 166 19.74 -5.38 7.72
C VAL A 166 20.54 -6.27 8.65
N ARG A 167 20.13 -6.31 9.92
CA ARG A 167 20.60 -7.27 10.89
C ARG A 167 19.48 -8.26 11.22
N VAL A 168 19.81 -9.55 11.25
CA VAL A 168 18.89 -10.62 11.67
C VAL A 168 19.60 -11.43 12.75
N GLY A 169 19.12 -11.33 13.99
CA GLY A 169 19.89 -11.80 15.15
C GLY A 169 21.20 -11.01 15.27
N ASP A 170 22.34 -11.71 15.26
CA ASP A 170 23.66 -11.09 15.35
C ASP A 170 24.35 -10.89 13.98
N GLU A 171 23.70 -11.30 12.88
CA GLU A 171 24.28 -11.24 11.55
C GLU A 171 23.79 -10.00 10.78
N SER A 172 24.72 -9.12 10.39
CA SER A 172 24.44 -8.05 9.43
C SER A 172 24.67 -8.54 8.01
N ARG A 173 23.70 -8.28 7.13
CA ARG A 173 23.75 -8.66 5.71
C ARG A 173 23.12 -7.59 4.83
N LEU A 174 23.55 -7.54 3.58
CA LEU A 174 22.95 -6.71 2.54
C LEU A 174 21.85 -7.49 1.83
N VAL A 175 20.65 -6.89 1.73
CA VAL A 175 19.56 -7.36 0.86
C VAL A 175 19.64 -6.55 -0.43
N PRO A 176 20.15 -7.12 -1.54
CA PRO A 176 20.40 -6.35 -2.76
C PRO A 176 19.09 -5.95 -3.45
N ALA A 177 18.97 -4.68 -3.83
CA ALA A 177 17.77 -4.18 -4.50
C ALA A 177 18.11 -3.06 -5.49
N ASP A 178 17.43 -3.06 -6.63
CA ASP A 178 17.44 -1.96 -7.58
C ASP A 178 16.35 -0.92 -7.24
N THR A 179 15.36 -1.32 -6.43
CA THR A 179 14.30 -0.45 -5.91
C THR A 179 13.95 -0.87 -4.48
N VAL A 180 13.92 0.10 -3.57
CA VAL A 180 13.50 -0.10 -2.18
C VAL A 180 12.12 0.53 -1.99
N ILE A 181 11.16 -0.26 -1.51
CA ILE A 181 9.78 0.15 -1.35
C ILE A 181 9.45 0.30 0.13
N LEU A 182 8.97 1.48 0.51
CA LEU A 182 8.47 1.77 1.84
C LEU A 182 6.98 1.38 1.93
N ALA A 183 6.71 0.28 2.62
CA ALA A 183 5.37 -0.19 3.00
C ALA A 183 5.17 -0.06 4.52
N THR A 184 5.64 1.06 5.07
CA THR A 184 5.75 1.37 6.50
C THR A 184 4.46 1.89 7.12
N GLY A 185 3.37 1.98 6.36
CA GLY A 185 2.09 2.53 6.79
C GLY A 185 1.90 3.99 6.35
N GLY A 186 0.92 4.66 6.96
CA GLY A 186 0.61 6.05 6.66
C GLY A 186 0.42 6.89 7.92
N ILE A 187 0.33 8.21 7.71
CA ILE A 187 0.00 9.21 8.71
C ILE A 187 -1.32 9.87 8.28
N SER A 188 -2.24 10.11 9.21
CA SER A 188 -3.50 10.80 8.93
C SER A 188 -3.24 12.17 8.31
N ASN A 189 -3.86 12.42 7.15
CA ASN A 189 -3.77 13.71 6.47
C ASN A 189 -4.89 14.63 6.96
N ASN A 190 -4.68 15.30 8.10
CA ASN A 190 -5.72 16.10 8.77
C ASN A 190 -5.50 17.62 8.72
N GLY A 191 -4.40 18.10 8.13
CA GLY A 191 -4.04 19.51 8.13
C GLY A 191 -5.12 20.43 7.55
N LEU A 192 -5.78 19.98 6.47
CA LEU A 192 -6.85 20.74 5.82
C LEU A 192 -8.05 21.02 6.75
N ALA A 193 -8.38 20.12 7.69
CA ALA A 193 -9.51 20.32 8.58
C ALA A 193 -9.32 21.57 9.46
N ALA A 194 -8.14 21.73 10.05
CA ALA A 194 -7.81 22.90 10.87
C ALA A 194 -7.83 24.21 10.08
N GLU A 195 -7.39 24.18 8.81
CA GLU A 195 -7.47 25.35 7.93
C GLU A 195 -8.91 25.74 7.60
N LEU A 196 -9.80 24.75 7.45
CA LEU A 196 -11.19 24.95 7.09
C LEU A 196 -12.06 25.40 8.26
N GLU A 197 -11.76 24.97 9.49
CA GLU A 197 -12.47 25.40 10.72
C GLU A 197 -12.45 26.93 10.90
N ALA A 198 -11.46 27.62 10.33
CA ALA A 198 -11.36 29.07 10.39
C ALA A 198 -12.24 29.81 9.37
N VAL A 199 -12.82 29.12 8.37
CA VAL A 199 -13.50 29.75 7.23
C VAL A 199 -14.84 29.12 6.84
N VAL A 200 -15.16 27.93 7.36
CA VAL A 200 -16.41 27.22 7.12
C VAL A 200 -17.16 27.09 8.46
N PRO A 201 -18.50 27.29 8.49
CA PRO A 201 -19.29 27.18 9.72
C PRO A 201 -19.22 25.81 10.39
N GLU A 202 -19.16 24.74 9.60
CA GLU A 202 -19.20 23.35 10.06
C GLU A 202 -18.19 22.48 9.32
N VAL A 203 -17.31 21.80 10.06
CA VAL A 203 -16.25 20.94 9.51
C VAL A 203 -16.28 19.57 10.18
N HIS A 204 -16.32 18.51 9.36
CA HIS A 204 -16.29 17.12 9.80
C HIS A 204 -15.05 16.42 9.28
N LEU A 205 -14.17 15.95 10.18
CA LEU A 205 -13.05 15.10 9.82
C LEU A 205 -13.46 13.62 9.95
N ILE A 206 -13.34 12.85 8.86
CA ILE A 206 -13.78 11.44 8.79
C ILE A 206 -12.74 10.50 8.15
N GLY A 207 -12.95 9.20 8.33
CA GLY A 207 -12.12 8.16 7.72
C GLY A 207 -10.69 8.18 8.25
N ASP A 208 -9.73 7.76 7.42
CA ASP A 208 -8.33 7.68 7.86
C ASP A 208 -7.70 9.05 8.11
N ALA A 209 -8.26 10.13 7.54
CA ALA A 209 -7.85 11.49 7.87
C ALA A 209 -8.12 11.80 9.35
N LYS A 210 -9.16 11.20 9.94
CA LYS A 210 -9.44 11.28 11.38
C LYS A 210 -8.63 10.26 12.18
N LYS A 211 -8.71 8.99 11.76
CA LYS A 211 -8.09 7.86 12.46
C LYS A 211 -7.93 6.68 11.51
N ILE A 212 -6.68 6.32 11.23
CA ILE A 212 -6.29 5.21 10.36
C ILE A 212 -6.90 3.90 10.84
N ARG A 213 -7.75 3.29 9.99
CA ARG A 213 -8.48 2.04 10.24
C ARG A 213 -8.71 1.31 8.91
N ASP A 214 -9.62 0.34 8.89
CA ASP A 214 -10.00 -0.35 7.67
C ASP A 214 -11.06 0.44 6.86
N ALA A 215 -11.29 -0.01 5.63
CA ALA A 215 -12.26 0.62 4.75
C ALA A 215 -13.70 0.53 5.30
N VAL A 216 -14.03 -0.50 6.10
CA VAL A 216 -15.37 -0.67 6.66
C VAL A 216 -15.64 0.40 7.71
N ASP A 217 -14.67 0.68 8.57
CA ASP A 217 -14.69 1.78 9.52
C ASP A 217 -14.87 3.14 8.83
N ALA A 218 -14.13 3.38 7.74
CA ALA A 218 -14.22 4.63 6.98
C ALA A 218 -15.61 4.81 6.34
N ILE A 219 -16.15 3.76 5.72
CA ILE A 219 -17.50 3.77 5.12
C ILE A 219 -18.57 3.96 6.19
N TYR A 220 -18.45 3.27 7.33
CA TYR A 220 -19.40 3.35 8.43
C TYR A 220 -19.44 4.76 9.04
N GLU A 221 -18.28 5.37 9.30
CA GLU A 221 -18.20 6.74 9.80
C GLU A 221 -18.78 7.75 8.80
N ALA A 222 -18.47 7.60 7.50
CA ALA A 222 -19.05 8.44 6.45
C ALA A 222 -20.59 8.33 6.40
N ALA A 223 -21.13 7.11 6.57
CA ALA A 223 -22.57 6.89 6.57
C ALA A 223 -23.28 7.50 7.81
N ILE A 224 -22.60 7.58 8.95
CA ILE A 224 -23.12 8.26 10.15
C ILE A 224 -23.14 9.77 9.91
N VAL A 225 -22.01 10.35 9.50
CA VAL A 225 -21.89 11.81 9.30
C VAL A 225 -22.84 12.27 8.20
N GLY A 226 -22.91 11.55 7.08
CA GLY A 226 -23.81 11.88 5.97
C GLY A 226 -25.31 11.78 6.28
N ARG A 227 -25.71 11.23 7.44
CA ARG A 227 -27.10 11.24 7.93
C ARG A 227 -27.37 12.34 8.94
N ALA A 228 -26.31 12.93 9.51
CA ALA A 228 -26.40 13.95 10.54
C ALA A 228 -26.41 15.37 9.96
N ILE A 229 -25.85 15.53 8.75
CA ILE A 229 -25.90 16.75 7.92
C ILE A 229 -27.08 16.69 6.95
#